data_AF-C9YDG5-F1
#
_entry.id   AF-C9YDG5-F1
#
_cell.length_a   1.000
_cell.length_b   1.000
_cell.length_c   1.000
_cell.angle_alpha   90.00
_cell.angle_beta   90.00
_cell.angle_gamma   90.00
#
_symmetry.space_group_name_H-M   'P 1'
#
loop_
_entity.id
_entity.type
_entity.pdbx_description
1 polymer ?
#
loop_
_entity_poly.entity_id
_entity_poly.type
_entity_poly.pdbx_seq_one_letter_code
_entity_poly.pdbx_strand_id
1 'polypeptide(L)'
;MGFWALEPRAETYSDGLWLAFTTAATVGYGDIVPSTHASRFFAVVVVLMGLAVLSLVTASVAAMLVEVEERAVDSELLREIHALRLEVRHLRDEVHTLRADGPNEKVGTP
;
A
#
# COMPACT_ATOMS: atom_id res chain seq x y z
N MET A 1 -17.41 28.93 -9.67
CA MET A 1 -18.45 28.91 -10.72
C MET A 1 -18.58 27.46 -11.21
N GLY A 2 -19.62 26.74 -10.78
CA GLY A 2 -19.82 25.30 -11.08
C GLY A 2 -20.73 25.06 -12.28
N PHE A 3 -21.10 23.79 -12.53
CA PHE A 3 -21.98 23.38 -13.64
C PHE A 3 -23.26 24.21 -13.77
N TRP A 4 -23.86 24.65 -12.67
CA TRP A 4 -25.06 25.49 -12.65
C TRP A 4 -24.90 26.83 -13.41
N ALA A 5 -23.68 27.37 -13.49
CA ALA A 5 -23.42 28.62 -14.23
C ALA A 5 -23.13 28.39 -15.73
N LEU A 6 -22.83 27.15 -16.14
CA LEU A 6 -22.42 26.82 -17.51
C LEU A 6 -23.46 25.99 -18.27
N GLU A 7 -24.43 25.39 -17.56
CA GLU A 7 -25.44 24.51 -18.14
C GLU A 7 -26.85 25.09 -17.95
N PRO A 8 -27.51 25.59 -19.02
CA PRO A 8 -28.86 26.14 -18.94
C PRO A 8 -29.93 25.15 -18.50
N ARG A 9 -29.65 23.85 -18.59
CA ARG A 9 -30.56 22.76 -18.20
C ARG A 9 -30.49 22.39 -16.72
N ALA A 10 -29.46 22.85 -16.00
CA ALA A 10 -29.41 22.73 -14.55
C ALA A 10 -30.21 23.89 -13.95
N GLU A 11 -31.53 23.73 -13.85
CA GLU A 11 -32.42 24.80 -13.40
C GLU A 11 -32.14 25.21 -11.94
N THR A 12 -31.65 24.27 -11.13
CA THR A 12 -31.32 24.48 -9.72
C THR A 12 -29.86 24.20 -9.38
N TYR A 13 -29.32 24.87 -8.35
CA TYR A 13 -27.94 24.65 -7.88
C TYR A 13 -27.70 23.19 -7.46
N SER A 14 -28.71 22.53 -6.91
CA SER A 14 -28.70 21.11 -6.57
C SER A 14 -28.44 20.21 -7.78
N ASP A 15 -29.00 20.56 -8.94
CA ASP A 15 -28.87 19.77 -10.17
C ASP A 15 -27.47 19.88 -10.75
N GLY A 16 -26.88 21.08 -10.67
CA GLY A 16 -25.47 21.30 -11.02
C GLY A 16 -24.51 20.54 -10.10
N LEU A 17 -24.82 20.46 -8.80
CA LEU A 17 -24.03 19.68 -7.84
C LEU A 17 -24.20 18.17 -8.05
N TRP A 18 -25.42 17.72 -8.34
CA TRP A 18 -25.73 16.33 -8.67
C TRP A 18 -25.00 15.88 -9.94
N LEU A 19 -25.00 16.70 -10.99
CA LEU A 19 -24.22 16.45 -12.21
C LEU A 19 -22.72 16.37 -11.92
N ALA A 20 -22.19 17.30 -11.11
CA ALA A 20 -20.78 17.27 -10.72
C ALA A 20 -20.44 16.00 -9.93
N PHE A 21 -21.30 15.61 -8.99
CA PHE A 21 -21.11 14.44 -8.14
C PHE A 21 -21.16 13.14 -8.94
N THR A 22 -22.18 12.95 -9.77
CA THR A 22 -22.34 11.74 -10.60
C THR A 22 -21.23 11.61 -11.65
N THR A 23 -20.75 12.73 -12.19
CA THR A 23 -19.59 12.77 -13.11
C THR A 23 -18.29 12.47 -12.37
N ALA A 24 -18.07 13.06 -11.20
CA ALA A 24 -16.88 12.82 -10.38
C ALA A 24 -16.82 11.37 -9.87
N ALA A 25 -17.97 10.80 -9.51
CA ALA A 25 -18.12 9.41 -9.13
C ALA A 25 -18.06 8.44 -10.33
N THR A 26 -17.92 8.94 -11.56
CA THR A 26 -17.91 8.15 -12.81
C THR A 26 -19.16 7.29 -13.04
N VAL A 27 -20.27 7.61 -12.36
CA VAL A 27 -21.55 6.88 -12.48
C VAL A 27 -22.29 7.31 -13.74
N GLY A 28 -22.40 8.64 -13.94
CA GLY A 28 -22.99 9.23 -15.14
C GLY A 28 -24.38 8.69 -15.50
N TYR A 29 -25.38 8.86 -14.62
CA TYR A 29 -26.75 8.40 -14.87
C TYR A 29 -27.36 8.92 -16.19
N GLY A 30 -26.89 10.06 -16.69
CA GLY A 30 -27.30 10.64 -17.98
C GLY A 30 -28.65 11.33 -17.95
N ASP A 31 -29.22 11.51 -16.76
CA ASP A 31 -30.41 12.32 -16.46
C ASP A 31 -30.20 13.80 -16.80
N ILE A 32 -29.01 14.32 -16.50
CA ILE A 32 -28.57 15.66 -16.89
C ILE A 32 -27.24 15.51 -17.61
N VAL A 33 -27.14 16.06 -18.82
CA VAL A 33 -25.91 15.97 -19.64
C VAL A 33 -25.46 17.35 -20.09
N PRO A 34 -24.14 17.61 -20.11
CA PRO A 34 -23.59 18.88 -20.55
C PRO A 34 -23.90 19.12 -22.03
N SER A 35 -24.74 20.11 -22.29
CA SER A 35 -25.18 20.48 -23.64
C SER A 35 -24.26 21.54 -24.26
N THR A 36 -23.64 22.39 -23.45
CA THR A 36 -22.77 23.47 -23.91
C THR A 36 -21.31 23.03 -24.05
N HIS A 37 -20.55 23.68 -24.94
CA HIS A 37 -19.12 23.39 -25.11
C HIS A 37 -18.32 23.63 -23.82
N ALA A 38 -18.69 24.65 -23.05
CA ALA A 38 -18.00 25.01 -21.83
C ALA A 38 -18.33 24.04 -20.67
N SER A 39 -19.59 23.56 -20.55
CA SER A 39 -19.94 22.52 -19.56
C SER A 39 -19.29 21.17 -19.88
N ARG A 40 -19.14 20.82 -21.17
CA ARG A 40 -18.40 19.62 -21.59
C ARG A 40 -16.92 19.66 -21.23
N PHE A 41 -16.25 20.80 -21.43
CA PHE A 41 -14.84 20.94 -21.01
C PHE A 41 -14.69 20.78 -19.49
N PHE A 42 -15.59 21.39 -18.72
CA PHE A 42 -15.60 21.25 -17.27
C PHE A 42 -15.85 19.79 -16.84
N ALA A 43 -16.73 19.05 -17.53
CA ALA A 43 -16.96 17.63 -17.29
C ALA A 43 -15.67 16.79 -17.46
N VAL A 44 -14.88 17.06 -18.50
CA VAL A 44 -13.59 16.37 -18.71
C VAL A 44 -12.64 16.63 -17.54
N VAL A 45 -12.53 17.87 -17.07
CA VAL A 45 -11.70 18.21 -15.90
C VAL A 45 -12.16 17.48 -14.64
N VAL A 46 -13.48 17.40 -14.42
CA VAL A 46 -14.06 16.69 -13.27
C VAL A 46 -13.76 15.19 -13.33
N VAL A 47 -13.87 14.56 -14.51
CA VAL A 47 -13.50 13.15 -14.71
C VAL A 47 -12.02 12.92 -14.41
N LEU A 48 -11.13 13.77 -14.93
CA LEU A 48 -9.69 13.66 -14.65
C LEU A 48 -9.38 13.78 -13.16
N MET A 49 -10.05 14.70 -12.45
CA MET A 49 -9.93 14.84 -11.01
C MET A 49 -10.43 13.59 -10.27
N GLY A 50 -11.59 13.04 -10.67
CA GLY A 50 -12.14 11.81 -10.11
C GLY A 50 -11.20 10.62 -10.29
N LEU A 51 -10.61 10.47 -11.47
CA LEU A 51 -9.61 9.44 -11.74
C LEU A 51 -8.35 9.62 -10.90
N ALA A 52 -7.86 10.85 -10.72
CA ALA A 52 -6.70 11.12 -9.86
C ALA A 52 -6.96 10.72 -8.41
N VAL A 53 -8.13 11.05 -7.87
CA VAL A 53 -8.54 10.66 -6.52
C VAL A 53 -8.65 9.14 -6.40
N LEU A 54 -9.32 8.48 -7.36
CA LEU A 54 -9.43 7.02 -7.36
C LEU A 54 -8.06 6.35 -7.41
N SER A 55 -7.15 6.84 -8.26
CA SER A 55 -5.78 6.34 -8.35
C SER A 55 -5.03 6.49 -7.02
N LEU A 56 -5.18 7.62 -6.33
CA LEU A 56 -4.52 7.83 -5.04
C LEU A 56 -5.09 6.90 -3.97
N VAL A 57 -6.42 6.70 -3.95
CA VAL A 57 -7.06 5.76 -3.03
C VAL A 57 -6.54 4.35 -3.31
N THR A 58 -6.52 3.90 -4.57
CA THR A 58 -5.96 2.60 -4.95
C THR A 58 -4.49 2.48 -4.54
N ALA A 59 -3.67 3.50 -4.77
CA ALA A 59 -2.27 3.50 -4.37
C ALA A 59 -2.11 3.43 -2.84
N SER A 60 -2.96 4.13 -2.08
CA SER A 60 -2.93 4.08 -0.63
C SER A 60 -3.29 2.70 -0.08
N VAL A 61 -4.30 2.05 -0.66
CA VAL A 61 -4.69 0.68 -0.29
C VAL A 61 -3.57 -0.30 -0.67
N ALA A 62 -2.98 -0.18 -1.85
CA ALA A 62 -1.85 -1.01 -2.25
C ALA A 62 -0.65 -0.83 -1.30
N ALA A 63 -0.33 0.40 -0.92
CA ALA A 63 0.74 0.70 0.02
C ALA A 63 0.48 0.07 1.41
N MET A 64 -0.77 0.12 1.90
CA MET A 64 -1.13 -0.54 3.17
C MET A 64 -0.95 -2.06 3.08
N LEU A 65 -1.31 -2.69 1.97
CA LEU A 65 -1.13 -4.14 1.77
C LEU A 65 0.35 -4.51 1.73
N VAL A 66 1.16 -3.75 0.99
CA VAL A 66 2.61 -3.94 0.90
C VAL A 66 3.26 -3.76 2.27
N GLU A 67 2.88 -2.74 3.04
CA GLU A 67 3.43 -2.51 4.38
C GLU A 67 3.12 -3.67 5.35
N VAL A 68 1.93 -4.28 5.24
CA VAL A 68 1.58 -5.47 6.03
C VAL A 68 2.46 -6.68 5.65
N GLU A 69 2.71 -6.87 4.35
CA GLU A 69 3.56 -7.95 3.85
C GLU A 69 5.03 -7.76 4.23
N GLU A 70 5.57 -6.55 4.08
CA GLU A 70 6.94 -6.19 4.51
C GLU A 70 7.14 -6.47 6.01
N ARG A 71 6.18 -6.08 6.86
CA ARG A 71 6.25 -6.33 8.31
C ARG A 71 6.24 -7.82 8.65
N ALA A 72 5.48 -8.63 7.91
CA ALA A 72 5.46 -10.07 8.08
C ALA A 72 6.82 -10.70 7.70
N VAL A 73 7.39 -10.27 6.57
CA VAL A 73 8.71 -10.73 6.10
C VAL A 73 9.81 -10.34 7.08
N ASP A 74 9.86 -9.09 7.54
CA ASP A 74 10.86 -8.64 8.51
C ASP A 74 10.79 -9.45 9.82
N SER A 75 9.58 -9.77 10.28
CA SER A 75 9.36 -10.56 11.49
C SER A 75 9.81 -12.02 11.33
N GLU A 76 9.76 -12.56 10.12
CA GLU A 76 10.27 -13.88 9.78
C GLU A 76 11.80 -13.88 9.70
N LEU A 77 12.39 -12.93 8.97
CA LEU A 77 13.85 -12.76 8.87
C LEU A 77 14.50 -12.63 10.24
N LEU A 78 13.91 -11.84 11.14
CA LEU A 78 14.43 -11.68 12.50
C LEU A 78 14.37 -12.99 13.31
N ARG A 79 13.33 -13.81 13.11
CA ARG A 79 13.23 -15.13 13.76
C ARG A 79 14.32 -16.07 13.26
N GLU A 80 14.54 -16.12 11.95
CA GLU A 80 15.59 -16.95 11.35
C GLU A 80 16.99 -16.50 11.79
N ILE A 81 17.28 -15.20 11.79
CA ILE A 81 18.56 -14.66 12.29
C ILE A 81 18.80 -15.08 13.74
N HIS A 82 17.76 -15.01 14.59
CA HIS A 82 17.90 -15.44 15.98
C HIS A 82 18.12 -16.95 16.10
N ALA A 83 17.40 -17.77 15.35
CA ALA A 83 17.58 -19.22 15.33
C ALA A 83 19.01 -19.61 14.91
N LEU A 84 19.49 -19.05 13.80
CA LEU A 84 20.85 -19.29 13.29
C LEU A 84 21.93 -18.83 14.29
N ARG A 85 21.73 -17.68 14.95
CA ARG A 85 22.66 -17.21 15.98
C ARG A 85 22.73 -18.14 17.18
N LEU A 86 21.62 -18.77 17.57
CA LEU A 86 21.60 -19.75 18.65
C LEU A 86 22.35 -21.02 18.25
N GLU A 87 22.14 -21.50 17.03
CA GLU A 87 22.83 -22.68 16.49
C GLU A 87 24.35 -22.46 16.40
N VAL A 88 24.78 -21.29 15.89
CA VAL A 88 26.21 -20.92 15.84
C VAL A 88 26.83 -20.86 17.24
N ARG A 89 26.10 -20.36 18.25
CA ARG A 89 26.58 -20.34 19.64
C ARG A 89 26.73 -21.74 20.18
N HIS A 90 25.71 -22.58 20.00
CA HIS A 90 25.71 -23.97 20.45
C HIS A 90 26.90 -24.75 19.86
N LEU A 91 27.10 -24.67 18.54
CA LEU A 91 28.23 -25.32 17.87
C LEU A 91 29.59 -24.78 18.35
N ARG A 92 29.69 -23.48 18.60
CA ARG A 92 30.93 -22.88 19.13
C ARG A 92 31.23 -23.38 20.55
N ASP A 93 30.21 -23.54 21.39
CA ASP A 93 30.37 -24.06 22.74
C ASP A 93 30.79 -25.54 22.73
N GLU A 94 30.21 -26.38 21.87
CA GLU A 94 30.63 -27.78 21.69
C GLU A 94 32.08 -27.92 21.22
N VAL A 95 32.51 -27.07 20.29
CA VAL A 95 33.92 -27.05 19.85
C VAL A 95 34.84 -26.66 21.01
N HIS A 96 34.42 -25.73 21.87
CA HIS A 96 35.20 -25.33 23.04
C HIS A 96 35.32 -26.45 24.08
N THR A 97 34.25 -27.20 24.35
CA THR A 97 34.29 -28.34 25.29
C THR A 97 35.14 -29.48 24.75
N LEU A 98 34.99 -29.85 23.48
CA LEU A 98 35.82 -30.89 22.85
C LEU A 98 37.30 -30.51 22.79
N ARG A 99 37.63 -29.22 22.58
CA ARG A 99 39.03 -28.75 22.68
C ARG A 99 39.56 -28.74 24.10
N ALA A 100 38.72 -28.57 25.11
CA ALA A 100 39.14 -28.62 26.51
C ALA A 100 39.39 -30.07 26.99
N ASP A 101 38.67 -31.05 26.43
CA ASP A 101 38.75 -32.46 26.82
C ASP A 101 39.74 -33.34 26.03
N GLY A 102 40.39 -32.82 24.97
CA GLY A 102 41.37 -33.60 24.19
C GLY A 102 42.71 -32.91 23.99
N PRO A 103 43.89 -33.55 24.19
CA PRO A 103 44.22 -34.79 24.90
C PRO A 103 45.22 -34.58 26.06
N ASN A 104 44.78 -34.79 27.31
CA ASN A 104 45.67 -35.07 28.46
C ASN A 104 45.35 -36.46 29.03
N GLU A 105 45.32 -37.48 28.17
CA GLU A 105 45.41 -38.86 28.61
C GLU A 105 46.60 -39.51 27.89
N LYS A 106 47.54 -40.00 28.70
CA LYS A 106 48.67 -40.91 28.38
C LYS A 106 50.03 -40.27 28.05
N VAL A 107 50.55 -39.45 28.97
CA VAL A 107 52.00 -39.47 29.30
C VAL A 107 52.18 -39.49 30.82
N GLY A 108 51.81 -40.62 31.43
CA GLY A 108 52.36 -41.09 32.71
C GLY A 108 52.71 -42.55 32.47
N THR A 109 54.00 -42.83 32.20
CA THR A 109 54.96 -43.53 33.10
C THR A 109 54.60 -45.01 33.31
N PRO A 110 55.57 -45.91 33.53
CA PRO A 110 56.66 -45.82 34.51
C PRO A 110 57.96 -45.22 33.98
#